data_AF-A0A9E3RJF0-F1
#
_entry.id   AF-A0A9E3RJF0-F1
#
_cell.length_a   1.000
_cell.length_b   1.000
_cell.length_c   1.000
_cell.angle_alpha   90.00
_cell.angle_beta   90.00
_cell.angle_gamma   90.00
#
_symmetry.space_group_name_H-M   'P 1'
#
loop_
_entity.id
_entity.type
_entity.pdbx_description
1 polymer ?
#
loop_
_entity_poly.entity_id
_entity_poly.type
_entity_poly.pdbx_seq_one_letter_code
_entity_poly.pdbx_strand_id
1 'polypeptide(L)'
;MMMHLRFLFTACMALAFTGSYSQNLSAYMNVRGEFYAFEDSFTHMLDYLPPLDFKVGGNAIAFTDNRSDFKIYQYGAMQKPIDGLVQAYGVSNDLIYIKTAASGYAWDNGQLVLLTRFAGDYVLCDSMVGFIDAPSRNFYYYYGGKIRLGEEGTTTSPAATVLASGPNVIAFKSRDYAFKIIWRDGVYEQETDYPQNVKAGTDVAAWLDQYDNGLSVFYRGETKLVEDFSPRAYEVGNDLMAWVTRDGYFKIFYKGDIYEIGNYIPAYFKIQDNVIVYADRVGYTYAFWQGQSYPLENFIPTSIVISQNTVMYYDKSKVLNIFSYGEKHTMPIETYFATRLDYDVVMMEQQGKRYKFFSHGKVYPAP
;
A
#
# COMPACT_ATOMS: atom_id res chain seq x y z
N MET A 1 -41.31 24.72 -45.93
CA MET A 1 -39.98 25.33 -45.78
C MET A 1 -39.57 25.12 -44.33
N MET A 2 -39.10 23.91 -44.00
CA MET A 2 -37.70 23.54 -43.78
C MET A 2 -37.10 24.07 -42.46
N MET A 3 -36.60 23.11 -41.65
CA MET A 3 -35.45 23.21 -40.73
C MET A 3 -35.65 24.08 -39.47
N HIS A 4 -35.27 23.69 -38.24
CA HIS A 4 -34.27 22.72 -37.81
C HIS A 4 -34.63 22.07 -36.46
N LEU A 5 -34.44 20.75 -36.45
CA LEU A 5 -34.22 19.87 -35.33
C LEU A 5 -32.93 20.26 -34.59
N ARG A 6 -32.97 20.42 -33.26
CA ARG A 6 -31.77 20.41 -32.40
C ARG A 6 -31.98 19.39 -31.29
N PHE A 7 -31.46 18.18 -31.53
CA PHE A 7 -31.23 17.16 -30.51
C PHE A 7 -30.16 17.68 -29.53
N LEU A 8 -30.52 17.86 -28.26
CA LEU A 8 -29.54 17.98 -27.18
C LEU A 8 -29.21 16.55 -26.71
N PHE A 9 -28.13 15.99 -27.26
CA PHE A 9 -27.58 14.73 -26.78
C PHE A 9 -26.67 15.06 -25.60
N THR A 10 -27.24 15.07 -24.39
CA THR A 10 -26.47 15.20 -23.15
C THR A 10 -25.83 13.84 -22.88
N ALA A 11 -24.60 13.65 -23.34
CA ALA A 11 -23.80 12.48 -23.00
C ALA A 11 -23.44 12.55 -21.51
N CYS A 12 -24.22 11.85 -20.67
CA CYS A 12 -23.84 11.53 -19.30
C CYS A 12 -22.66 10.55 -19.37
N MET A 13 -21.44 11.09 -19.41
CA MET A 13 -20.22 10.30 -19.22
C MET A 13 -20.16 9.91 -17.74
N ALA A 14 -20.82 8.79 -17.42
CA ALA A 14 -20.61 8.11 -16.16
C ALA A 14 -19.15 7.64 -16.15
N LEU A 15 -18.30 8.39 -15.45
CA LEU A 15 -17.00 7.91 -14.99
C LEU A 15 -17.28 6.77 -14.02
N ALA A 16 -17.37 5.56 -14.57
CA ALA A 16 -17.22 4.34 -13.78
C ALA A 16 -15.79 4.34 -13.27
N PHE A 17 -15.59 4.83 -12.05
CA PHE A 17 -14.42 4.48 -11.27
C PHE A 17 -14.52 2.97 -11.01
N THR A 18 -13.92 2.17 -11.88
CA THR A 18 -13.52 0.83 -11.51
C THR A 18 -12.42 1.02 -10.48
N GLY A 19 -12.75 0.90 -9.19
CA GLY A 19 -11.72 0.62 -8.21
C GLY A 19 -10.99 -0.61 -8.69
N SER A 20 -9.68 -0.49 -8.94
CA SER A 20 -8.83 -1.65 -9.14
C SER A 20 -8.89 -2.44 -7.84
N TYR A 21 -9.71 -3.48 -7.81
CA TYR A 21 -9.63 -4.47 -6.75
C TYR A 21 -8.30 -5.20 -6.96
N SER A 22 -7.43 -5.16 -5.95
CA SER A 22 -6.33 -6.10 -5.84
C SER A 22 -6.87 -7.51 -6.05
N GLN A 23 -6.20 -8.31 -6.89
CA GLN A 23 -6.50 -9.74 -6.95
C GLN A 23 -6.11 -10.36 -5.61
N ASN A 24 -6.93 -11.27 -5.10
CA ASN A 24 -6.59 -11.98 -3.87
C ASN A 24 -5.53 -13.01 -4.18
N LEU A 25 -4.29 -12.54 -4.11
CA LEU A 25 -3.12 -13.23 -4.61
C LEU A 25 -2.20 -13.62 -3.46
N SER A 26 -1.73 -14.85 -3.47
CA SER A 26 -0.67 -15.34 -2.59
C SER A 26 0.17 -16.36 -3.35
N ALA A 27 1.37 -16.66 -2.85
CA ALA A 27 2.24 -17.66 -3.45
C ALA A 27 2.76 -18.66 -2.42
N TYR A 28 2.92 -19.92 -2.80
CA TYR A 28 3.40 -20.97 -1.89
C TYR A 28 4.21 -22.03 -2.63
N MET A 29 4.95 -22.83 -1.85
CA MET A 29 5.64 -24.01 -2.34
C MET A 29 5.09 -25.25 -1.67
N ASN A 30 4.70 -26.25 -2.45
CA ASN A 30 4.19 -27.51 -1.90
C ASN A 30 5.32 -28.38 -1.31
N VAL A 31 4.97 -29.60 -0.85
CA VAL A 31 5.94 -30.58 -0.32
C VAL A 31 7.03 -30.99 -1.29
N ARG A 32 6.77 -30.91 -2.61
CA ARG A 32 7.72 -31.27 -3.67
C ARG A 32 8.62 -30.11 -4.08
N GLY A 33 8.37 -28.91 -3.56
CA GLY A 33 9.07 -27.70 -3.96
C GLY A 33 8.55 -27.06 -5.25
N GLU A 34 7.44 -27.55 -5.80
CA GLU A 34 6.75 -26.90 -6.92
C GLU A 34 6.13 -25.58 -6.43
N PHE A 35 6.23 -24.53 -7.25
CA PHE A 35 5.82 -23.18 -6.91
C PHE A 35 4.44 -22.86 -7.50
N TYR A 36 3.54 -22.35 -6.66
CA TYR A 36 2.14 -22.09 -7.00
C TYR A 36 1.73 -20.66 -6.64
N ALA A 37 0.85 -20.08 -7.46
CA ALA A 37 -0.01 -18.96 -7.10
C ALA A 37 -1.34 -19.49 -6.56
N PHE A 38 -1.88 -18.82 -5.54
CA PHE A 38 -3.29 -18.83 -5.19
C PHE A 38 -3.89 -17.52 -5.69
N GLU A 39 -4.94 -17.60 -6.51
CA GLU A 39 -5.66 -16.46 -7.08
C GLU A 39 -7.16 -16.66 -6.85
N ASP A 40 -7.75 -15.81 -6.00
CA ASP A 40 -9.14 -15.81 -5.54
C ASP A 40 -9.61 -17.11 -4.86
N SER A 41 -9.76 -18.18 -5.64
CA SER A 41 -10.18 -19.51 -5.18
C SER A 41 -9.44 -20.66 -5.88
N PHE A 42 -8.57 -20.35 -6.84
CA PHE A 42 -7.86 -21.32 -7.66
C PHE A 42 -6.38 -21.30 -7.36
N THR A 43 -5.72 -22.42 -7.62
CA THR A 43 -4.27 -22.53 -7.52
C THR A 43 -3.68 -22.84 -8.89
N HIS A 44 -2.64 -22.09 -9.26
CA HIS A 44 -1.96 -22.20 -10.54
C HIS A 44 -0.50 -22.56 -10.28
N MET A 45 -0.01 -23.65 -10.88
CA MET A 45 1.42 -23.96 -10.82
C MET A 45 2.17 -22.95 -11.69
N LEU A 46 3.12 -22.24 -11.08
CA LEU A 46 3.95 -21.24 -11.77
C LEU A 46 5.27 -21.84 -12.25
N ASP A 47 5.87 -22.73 -11.46
CA ASP A 47 7.12 -23.41 -11.81
C ASP A 47 7.23 -24.78 -11.12
N TYR A 48 7.93 -25.72 -11.76
CA TYR A 48 8.16 -27.06 -11.22
C TYR A 48 9.25 -27.08 -10.15
N LEU A 49 10.07 -26.03 -10.10
CA LEU A 49 11.19 -25.90 -9.18
C LEU A 49 11.02 -24.65 -8.30
N PRO A 50 11.61 -24.65 -7.08
CA PRO A 50 11.58 -23.47 -6.22
C PRO A 50 12.19 -22.26 -6.95
N PRO A 51 11.54 -21.08 -6.88
CA PRO A 51 12.14 -19.84 -7.39
C PRO A 51 13.36 -19.46 -6.54
N LEU A 52 14.30 -18.74 -7.15
CA LEU A 52 15.43 -18.15 -6.43
C LEU A 52 14.96 -17.03 -5.50
N ASP A 53 13.96 -16.27 -5.94
CA ASP A 53 13.33 -15.18 -5.19
C ASP A 53 11.92 -14.94 -5.74
N PHE A 54 10.99 -14.50 -4.88
CA PHE A 54 9.64 -14.09 -5.31
C PHE A 54 9.06 -13.01 -4.39
N LYS A 55 8.17 -12.19 -4.95
CA LYS A 55 7.40 -11.18 -4.23
C LYS A 55 5.94 -11.21 -4.70
N VAL A 56 5.03 -11.10 -3.73
CA VAL A 56 3.58 -11.01 -3.98
C VAL A 56 3.19 -9.53 -3.97
N GLY A 57 2.50 -9.11 -5.02
CA GLY A 57 1.87 -7.81 -5.19
C GLY A 57 0.37 -7.90 -5.06
N GLY A 58 -0.29 -6.75 -5.12
CA GLY A 58 -1.75 -6.69 -5.06
C GLY A 58 -2.40 -7.31 -6.30
N ASN A 59 -1.74 -7.28 -7.46
CA ASN A 59 -2.30 -7.84 -8.70
C ASN A 59 -1.35 -8.80 -9.43
N ALA A 60 -0.13 -9.02 -8.93
CA ALA A 60 0.89 -9.80 -9.63
C ALA A 60 1.85 -10.51 -8.67
N ILE A 61 2.41 -11.64 -9.09
CA ILE A 61 3.56 -12.28 -8.45
C ILE A 61 4.75 -12.14 -9.39
N ALA A 62 5.81 -11.49 -8.92
CA ALA A 62 7.08 -11.42 -9.65
C ALA A 62 8.08 -12.37 -9.00
N PHE A 63 8.84 -13.10 -9.81
CA PHE A 63 9.82 -14.06 -9.32
C PHE A 63 10.96 -14.27 -10.30
N THR A 64 12.09 -14.73 -9.77
CA THR A 64 13.23 -15.21 -10.55
C THR A 64 13.27 -16.72 -10.45
N ASP A 65 13.19 -17.41 -11.58
CA ASP A 65 13.21 -18.87 -11.61
C ASP A 65 14.62 -19.44 -11.39
N ASN A 66 14.74 -20.77 -11.35
CA ASN A 66 16.02 -21.45 -11.13
C ASN A 66 17.01 -21.35 -12.30
N ARG A 67 16.58 -20.81 -13.45
CA ARG A 67 17.42 -20.49 -14.62
C ARG A 67 17.83 -19.01 -14.62
N SER A 68 17.50 -18.27 -13.57
CA SER A 68 17.70 -16.81 -13.47
C SER A 68 16.87 -16.00 -14.47
N ASP A 69 15.79 -16.56 -15.02
CA ASP A 69 14.83 -15.81 -15.81
C ASP A 69 13.83 -15.11 -14.89
N PHE A 70 13.64 -13.81 -15.10
CA PHE A 70 12.64 -13.02 -14.39
C PHE A 70 11.25 -13.16 -15.04
N LYS A 71 10.24 -13.45 -14.23
CA LYS A 71 8.88 -13.76 -14.64
C LYS A 71 7.85 -12.98 -13.82
N ILE A 72 6.73 -12.60 -14.43
CA ILE A 72 5.59 -11.94 -13.78
C ILE A 72 4.30 -12.69 -14.09
N TYR A 73 3.67 -13.23 -13.05
CA TYR A 73 2.35 -13.83 -13.12
C TYR A 73 1.32 -12.75 -12.79
N GLN A 74 0.41 -12.46 -13.72
CA GLN A 74 -0.60 -11.41 -13.58
C GLN A 74 -1.86 -11.80 -14.36
N TYR A 75 -3.05 -11.68 -13.75
CA TYR A 75 -4.35 -11.97 -14.38
C TYR A 75 -4.41 -13.36 -15.04
N GLY A 76 -3.99 -14.41 -14.33
CA GLY A 76 -3.97 -15.78 -14.87
C GLY A 76 -2.89 -16.09 -15.91
N ALA A 77 -2.05 -15.12 -16.30
CA ALA A 77 -1.08 -15.28 -17.38
C ALA A 77 0.37 -15.14 -16.88
N MET A 78 1.23 -16.01 -17.41
CA MET A 78 2.67 -15.97 -17.15
C MET A 78 3.40 -15.18 -18.22
N GLN A 79 4.20 -14.18 -17.83
CA GLN A 79 4.93 -13.31 -18.74
C GLN A 79 6.42 -13.26 -18.41
N LYS A 80 7.26 -13.25 -19.44
CA LYS A 80 8.69 -12.93 -19.34
C LYS A 80 8.89 -11.54 -19.94
N PRO A 81 8.85 -10.47 -19.12
CA PRO A 81 8.75 -9.11 -19.64
C PRO A 81 10.04 -8.62 -20.29
N ILE A 82 11.19 -9.14 -19.86
CA ILE A 82 12.51 -8.69 -20.30
C ILE A 82 13.46 -9.88 -20.41
N ASP A 83 14.36 -9.83 -21.39
CA ASP A 83 15.47 -10.75 -21.51
C ASP A 83 16.72 -10.21 -20.80
N GLY A 84 17.51 -11.12 -20.24
CA GLY A 84 18.73 -10.80 -19.52
C GLY A 84 18.54 -10.70 -18.01
N LEU A 85 19.64 -10.34 -17.32
CA LEU A 85 19.69 -10.38 -15.87
C LEU A 85 18.96 -9.18 -15.25
N VAL A 86 17.90 -9.47 -14.50
CA VAL A 86 17.30 -8.52 -13.56
C VAL A 86 18.12 -8.52 -12.28
N GLN A 87 18.66 -7.35 -11.92
CA GLN A 87 19.48 -7.19 -10.72
C GLN A 87 18.64 -7.00 -9.46
N ALA A 88 17.51 -6.32 -9.59
CA ALA A 88 16.56 -6.09 -8.51
C ALA A 88 15.18 -5.80 -9.08
N TYR A 89 14.15 -6.11 -8.29
CA TYR A 89 12.78 -5.72 -8.59
C TYR A 89 12.01 -5.43 -7.30
N GLY A 90 11.02 -4.56 -7.40
CA GLY A 90 10.04 -4.26 -6.35
C GLY A 90 8.64 -4.52 -6.88
N VAL A 91 7.73 -4.96 -6.02
CA VAL A 91 6.34 -5.28 -6.38
C VAL A 91 5.43 -4.52 -5.43
N SER A 92 4.45 -3.79 -5.98
CA SER A 92 3.44 -3.05 -5.23
C SER A 92 2.03 -3.55 -5.57
N ASN A 93 0.98 -2.79 -5.23
CA ASN A 93 -0.38 -3.15 -5.61
C ASN A 93 -0.61 -3.12 -7.13
N ASP A 94 -0.13 -2.10 -7.82
CA ASP A 94 -0.42 -1.88 -9.24
C ASP A 94 0.80 -2.00 -10.15
N LEU A 95 2.02 -1.76 -9.62
CA LEU A 95 3.25 -1.65 -10.41
C LEU A 95 4.32 -2.64 -9.95
N ILE A 96 5.18 -3.03 -10.90
CA ILE A 96 6.45 -3.71 -10.60
C ILE A 96 7.59 -2.86 -11.14
N TYR A 97 8.50 -2.45 -10.26
CA TYR A 97 9.74 -1.82 -10.69
C TYR A 97 10.77 -2.90 -11.01
N ILE A 98 11.46 -2.78 -12.15
CA ILE A 98 12.48 -3.73 -12.61
C ILE A 98 13.77 -2.95 -12.89
N LYS A 99 14.88 -3.38 -12.29
CA LYS A 99 16.22 -2.79 -12.49
C LYS A 99 17.14 -3.79 -13.18
N THR A 100 17.73 -3.37 -14.29
CA THR A 100 18.88 -4.03 -14.92
C THR A 100 20.16 -3.27 -14.60
N ALA A 101 21.30 -3.72 -15.13
CA ALA A 101 22.59 -3.08 -14.92
C ALA A 101 22.64 -1.60 -15.32
N ALA A 102 21.82 -1.18 -16.29
CA ALA A 102 21.79 0.19 -16.79
C ALA A 102 20.42 0.85 -16.70
N SER A 103 19.32 0.10 -16.87
CA SER A 103 17.99 0.68 -17.08
C SER A 103 17.02 0.35 -15.97
N GLY A 104 16.07 1.27 -15.75
CA GLY A 104 14.93 1.09 -14.86
C GLY A 104 13.65 1.01 -15.68
N TYR A 105 12.76 0.10 -15.31
CA TYR A 105 11.48 -0.12 -15.97
C TYR A 105 10.35 -0.17 -14.94
N ALA A 106 9.15 0.20 -15.37
CA ALA A 106 7.90 -0.12 -14.70
C ALA A 106 7.16 -1.16 -15.55
N TRP A 107 6.67 -2.20 -14.90
CA TRP A 107 5.60 -3.04 -15.42
C TRP A 107 4.27 -2.43 -14.97
N ASP A 108 3.45 -2.00 -15.93
CA ASP A 108 2.12 -1.44 -15.69
C ASP A 108 1.12 -2.24 -16.53
N ASN A 109 0.29 -3.06 -15.87
CA ASN A 109 -0.80 -3.82 -16.47
C ASN A 109 -0.46 -4.53 -17.80
N GLY A 110 0.58 -5.36 -17.80
CA GLY A 110 0.99 -6.12 -18.99
C GLY A 110 1.96 -5.39 -19.91
N GLN A 111 2.30 -4.13 -19.63
CA GLN A 111 3.20 -3.33 -20.45
C GLN A 111 4.51 -3.04 -19.72
N LEU A 112 5.64 -3.33 -20.38
CA LEU A 112 6.96 -2.93 -19.91
C LEU A 112 7.27 -1.51 -20.41
N VAL A 113 7.38 -0.56 -19.48
CA VAL A 113 7.68 0.85 -19.75
C VAL A 113 9.10 1.15 -19.32
N LEU A 114 9.92 1.62 -20.27
CA LEU A 114 11.27 2.13 -19.97
C LEU A 114 11.16 3.48 -19.24
N LEU A 115 11.64 3.54 -17.99
CA LEU A 115 11.64 4.76 -17.18
C LEU A 115 12.90 5.59 -17.45
N THR A 116 14.07 4.95 -17.41
CA THR A 116 15.34 5.58 -17.72
C THR A 116 16.34 4.55 -18.24
N ARG A 117 17.25 5.00 -19.10
CA ARG A 117 18.42 4.22 -19.57
C ARG A 117 19.61 4.29 -18.61
N PHE A 118 19.50 5.07 -17.54
CA PHE A 118 20.54 5.31 -16.55
C PHE A 118 19.93 5.26 -15.14
N ALA A 119 19.57 4.06 -14.72
CA ALA A 119 18.91 3.78 -13.45
C ALA A 119 19.74 4.26 -12.26
N GLY A 120 19.27 5.32 -11.63
CA GLY A 120 19.69 5.72 -10.29
C GLY A 120 18.93 4.98 -9.20
N ASP A 121 18.69 5.71 -8.11
CA ASP A 121 17.81 5.30 -7.03
C ASP A 121 16.35 5.56 -7.39
N TYR A 122 15.45 4.85 -6.71
CA TYR A 122 14.01 4.90 -6.97
C TYR A 122 13.22 4.76 -5.66
N VAL A 123 11.96 5.17 -5.73
CA VAL A 123 10.92 4.93 -4.72
C VAL A 123 9.74 4.31 -5.45
N LEU A 124 9.40 3.08 -5.10
CA LEU A 124 8.23 2.37 -5.61
C LEU A 124 7.06 2.60 -4.66
N CYS A 125 5.98 3.14 -5.19
CA CYS A 125 4.66 3.22 -4.56
C CYS A 125 3.72 2.21 -5.25
N ASP A 126 2.45 2.20 -4.87
CA ASP A 126 1.45 1.35 -5.53
C ASP A 126 1.23 1.75 -6.98
N SER A 127 0.86 3.01 -7.20
CA SER A 127 0.49 3.53 -8.53
C SER A 127 1.53 4.47 -9.15
N MET A 128 2.70 4.61 -8.50
CA MET A 128 3.73 5.56 -8.89
C MET A 128 5.14 5.01 -8.69
N VAL A 129 6.07 5.42 -9.54
CA VAL A 129 7.51 5.22 -9.32
C VAL A 129 8.22 6.56 -9.42
N GLY A 130 8.83 7.02 -8.33
CA GLY A 130 9.81 8.11 -8.36
C GLY A 130 11.20 7.57 -8.67
N PHE A 131 11.97 8.21 -9.53
CA PHE A 131 13.31 7.75 -9.91
C PHE A 131 14.25 8.87 -10.34
N ILE A 132 15.56 8.64 -10.20
CA ILE A 132 16.59 9.52 -10.76
C ILE A 132 17.09 8.98 -12.09
N ASP A 133 17.16 9.88 -13.05
CA ASP A 133 18.03 9.71 -14.21
C ASP A 133 19.46 10.14 -13.84
N ALA A 134 20.38 9.17 -13.75
CA ALA A 134 21.68 9.39 -13.12
C ALA A 134 22.54 10.52 -13.74
N PRO A 135 22.59 10.70 -15.08
CA PRO A 135 23.37 11.77 -15.69
C PRO A 135 22.79 13.16 -15.42
N SER A 136 21.48 13.34 -15.56
CA SER A 136 20.83 14.65 -15.36
C SER A 136 20.63 14.99 -13.88
N ARG A 137 20.57 13.96 -13.01
CA ARG A 137 20.16 14.06 -11.61
C ARG A 137 18.75 14.62 -11.42
N ASN A 138 17.92 14.64 -12.46
CA ASN A 138 16.53 15.05 -12.33
C ASN A 138 15.74 13.95 -11.61
N PHE A 139 14.83 14.38 -10.73
CA PHE A 139 13.85 13.50 -10.11
C PHE A 139 12.61 13.46 -10.97
N TYR A 140 12.40 12.32 -11.60
CA TYR A 140 11.21 12.03 -12.38
C TYR A 140 10.26 11.16 -11.59
N TYR A 141 8.99 11.19 -11.96
CA TYR A 141 8.02 10.22 -11.49
C TYR A 141 7.18 9.70 -12.65
N TYR A 142 6.89 8.41 -12.60
CA TYR A 142 5.97 7.72 -13.49
C TYR A 142 4.62 7.57 -12.80
N TYR A 143 3.57 8.09 -13.41
CA TYR A 143 2.20 7.96 -12.93
C TYR A 143 1.21 7.97 -14.10
N GLY A 144 0.28 7.00 -14.12
CA GLY A 144 -0.77 6.90 -15.14
C GLY A 144 -0.21 6.84 -16.56
N GLY A 145 0.79 5.97 -16.80
CA GLY A 145 1.38 5.79 -18.12
C GLY A 145 2.31 6.91 -18.62
N LYS A 146 2.57 7.95 -17.81
CA LYS A 146 3.40 9.10 -18.22
C LYS A 146 4.53 9.37 -17.23
N ILE A 147 5.71 9.64 -17.77
CA ILE A 147 6.87 10.14 -17.03
C ILE A 147 6.78 11.66 -16.97
N ARG A 148 6.93 12.24 -15.78
CA ARG A 148 6.91 13.68 -15.53
C ARG A 148 8.11 14.09 -14.69
N LEU A 149 8.54 15.33 -14.87
CA LEU A 149 9.55 15.94 -14.02
C LEU A 149 8.92 16.29 -12.68
N GLY A 150 9.50 15.80 -11.59
CA GLY A 150 9.17 16.19 -10.22
C GLY A 150 10.04 17.34 -9.74
N GLU A 151 11.36 17.27 -9.98
CA GLU A 151 12.33 18.28 -9.57
C GLU A 151 13.58 18.25 -10.47
N GLU A 152 14.10 19.43 -10.83
CA GLU A 152 15.36 19.55 -11.57
C GLU A 152 16.58 19.39 -10.65
N GLY A 153 17.56 18.61 -11.10
CA GLY A 153 18.88 18.54 -10.50
C GLY A 153 18.90 18.36 -8.99
N THR A 154 18.66 17.15 -8.49
CA THR A 154 18.78 16.83 -7.07
C THR A 154 20.25 16.90 -6.64
N THR A 155 20.53 17.49 -5.47
CA THR A 155 21.90 17.53 -4.91
C THR A 155 22.28 16.24 -4.21
N THR A 156 21.31 15.38 -3.92
CA THR A 156 21.48 14.08 -3.25
C THR A 156 20.62 12.99 -3.92
N SER A 157 20.75 11.73 -3.48
CA SER A 157 19.89 10.62 -3.88
C SER A 157 18.42 10.86 -3.43
N PRO A 158 17.38 10.35 -4.12
CA PRO A 158 15.99 10.32 -3.66
C PRO A 158 15.86 9.77 -2.26
N ALA A 159 16.64 8.75 -1.90
CA ALA A 159 16.62 8.21 -0.56
C ALA A 159 17.04 9.25 0.51
N ALA A 160 17.75 10.31 0.10
CA ALA A 160 18.15 11.43 0.94
C ALA A 160 17.22 12.65 0.82
N THR A 161 16.32 12.71 -0.16
CA THR A 161 15.35 13.82 -0.31
C THR A 161 13.93 13.42 0.07
N VAL A 162 13.54 12.16 -0.14
CA VAL A 162 12.21 11.63 0.18
C VAL A 162 12.09 11.48 1.69
N LEU A 163 11.11 12.19 2.25
CA LEU A 163 10.79 12.18 3.67
C LEU A 163 9.77 11.09 3.99
N ALA A 164 8.83 10.83 3.08
CA ALA A 164 7.84 9.76 3.19
C ALA A 164 7.27 9.39 1.82
N SER A 165 6.76 8.17 1.70
CA SER A 165 6.01 7.71 0.53
C SER A 165 4.81 6.87 0.94
N GLY A 166 3.67 7.08 0.30
CA GLY A 166 2.48 6.25 0.37
C GLY A 166 2.11 5.69 -1.00
N PRO A 167 1.02 4.92 -1.14
CA PRO A 167 0.58 4.31 -2.40
C PRO A 167 0.56 5.21 -3.66
N ASN A 168 0.27 6.50 -3.51
CA ASN A 168 0.24 7.46 -4.62
C ASN A 168 0.74 8.86 -4.23
N VAL A 169 1.54 8.93 -3.17
CA VAL A 169 2.08 10.17 -2.60
C VAL A 169 3.57 10.01 -2.38
N ILE A 170 4.37 10.99 -2.81
CA ILE A 170 5.79 11.09 -2.47
C ILE A 170 6.04 12.47 -1.88
N ALA A 171 6.41 12.52 -0.60
CA ALA A 171 6.75 13.73 0.12
C ALA A 171 8.27 13.87 0.21
N PHE A 172 8.84 14.98 -0.26
CA PHE A 172 10.29 15.15 -0.41
C PHE A 172 10.73 16.61 -0.24
N LYS A 173 12.04 16.82 -0.05
CA LYS A 173 12.66 18.15 -0.11
C LYS A 173 13.37 18.37 -1.45
N SER A 174 13.13 19.51 -2.07
CA SER A 174 13.88 19.96 -3.23
C SER A 174 15.30 20.40 -2.86
N ARG A 175 16.09 20.76 -3.89
CA ARG A 175 17.48 21.20 -3.72
C ARG A 175 17.62 22.47 -2.87
N ASP A 176 16.65 23.36 -2.96
CA ASP A 176 16.52 24.61 -2.21
C ASP A 176 15.80 24.43 -0.87
N TYR A 177 15.60 23.18 -0.43
CA TYR A 177 14.94 22.79 0.82
C TYR A 177 13.44 23.04 0.90
N ALA A 178 12.78 23.46 -0.18
CA ALA A 178 11.32 23.55 -0.21
C ALA A 178 10.69 22.15 -0.01
N PHE A 179 9.65 22.08 0.83
CA PHE A 179 8.91 20.85 1.05
C PHE A 179 7.86 20.67 -0.04
N LYS A 180 7.93 19.56 -0.77
CA LYS A 180 7.05 19.28 -1.90
C LYS A 180 6.39 17.91 -1.75
N ILE A 181 5.17 17.80 -2.26
CA ILE A 181 4.39 16.57 -2.32
C ILE A 181 4.06 16.29 -3.79
N ILE A 182 4.52 15.17 -4.33
CA ILE A 182 3.97 14.64 -5.58
C ILE A 182 2.70 13.87 -5.22
N TRP A 183 1.60 14.23 -5.87
CA TRP A 183 0.34 13.50 -5.79
C TRP A 183 -0.30 13.46 -7.18
N ARG A 184 -0.58 12.25 -7.66
CA ARG A 184 -1.07 11.99 -9.02
C ARG A 184 -0.18 12.62 -10.10
N ASP A 185 -0.68 13.59 -10.85
CA ASP A 185 0.00 14.25 -11.95
C ASP A 185 0.55 15.65 -11.60
N GLY A 186 0.51 16.03 -10.33
CA GLY A 186 0.97 17.33 -9.83
C GLY A 186 2.08 17.26 -8.79
N VAL A 187 2.83 18.37 -8.68
CA VAL A 187 3.81 18.64 -7.63
C VAL A 187 3.27 19.82 -6.82
N TYR A 188 3.10 19.64 -5.52
CA TYR A 188 2.49 20.60 -4.61
C TYR A 188 3.54 21.08 -3.60
N GLU A 189 4.01 22.30 -3.77
CA GLU A 189 4.85 22.96 -2.78
C GLU A 189 4.02 23.30 -1.53
N GLN A 190 4.60 23.04 -0.37
CA GLN A 190 3.96 23.26 0.92
C GLN A 190 4.54 24.51 1.57
N GLU A 191 3.70 25.21 2.35
CA GLU A 191 4.13 26.43 3.07
C GLU A 191 5.14 26.12 4.21
N THR A 192 5.19 24.86 4.68
CA THR A 192 6.14 24.43 5.72
C THR A 192 7.53 24.22 5.14
N ASP A 193 8.48 25.09 5.49
CA ASP A 193 9.89 24.96 5.08
C ASP A 193 10.61 23.76 5.71
N TYR A 194 10.21 23.37 6.94
CA TYR A 194 10.92 22.36 7.72
C TYR A 194 9.98 21.35 8.36
N PRO A 195 9.44 20.42 7.56
CA PRO A 195 8.57 19.38 8.06
C PRO A 195 9.35 18.36 8.90
N GLN A 196 8.71 17.89 9.96
CA GLN A 196 9.18 16.84 10.85
C GLN A 196 8.21 15.66 10.87
N ASN A 197 8.74 14.46 11.09
CA ASN A 197 7.97 13.22 11.22
C ASN A 197 6.97 12.98 10.07
N VAL A 198 7.38 13.29 8.83
CA VAL A 198 6.50 13.17 7.66
C VAL A 198 6.04 11.73 7.50
N LYS A 199 4.73 11.53 7.29
CA LYS A 199 4.11 10.23 7.02
C LYS A 199 3.14 10.37 5.85
N ALA A 200 3.01 9.33 5.04
CA ALA A 200 2.18 9.35 3.84
C ALA A 200 1.43 8.03 3.67
N GLY A 201 0.25 8.11 3.08
CA GLY A 201 -0.58 6.98 2.64
C GLY A 201 -1.31 7.35 1.35
N THR A 202 -2.37 6.61 0.98
CA THR A 202 -3.17 6.95 -0.21
C THR A 202 -3.83 8.31 -0.04
N ASP A 203 -3.61 9.20 -1.00
CA ASP A 203 -4.19 10.54 -1.10
C ASP A 203 -3.87 11.48 0.07
N VAL A 204 -3.08 11.04 1.06
CA VAL A 204 -2.85 11.76 2.32
C VAL A 204 -1.36 11.80 2.68
N ALA A 205 -0.91 12.94 3.22
CA ALA A 205 0.35 13.07 3.94
C ALA A 205 0.15 13.96 5.17
N ALA A 206 0.88 13.67 6.24
CA ALA A 206 0.84 14.48 7.46
C ALA A 206 2.25 14.71 8.01
N TRP A 207 2.45 15.87 8.62
CA TRP A 207 3.72 16.30 9.18
C TRP A 207 3.52 17.28 10.33
N LEU A 208 4.56 17.44 11.13
CA LEU A 208 4.69 18.53 12.08
C LEU A 208 5.52 19.65 11.47
N ASP A 209 5.15 20.90 11.70
CA ASP A 209 6.04 22.03 11.41
C ASP A 209 7.06 22.20 12.55
N GLN A 210 8.34 22.42 12.25
CA GLN A 210 9.35 22.52 13.30
C GLN A 210 9.18 23.73 14.23
N TYR A 211 8.52 24.80 13.78
CA TYR A 211 8.48 26.08 14.49
C TYR A 211 7.31 26.16 15.47
N ASP A 212 6.10 25.83 15.03
CA ASP A 212 4.90 25.82 15.89
C ASP A 212 4.54 24.42 16.41
N ASN A 213 5.09 23.36 15.82
CA ASN A 213 4.74 21.96 16.07
C ASN A 213 3.27 21.62 15.78
N GLY A 214 2.57 22.43 14.99
CA GLY A 214 1.24 22.14 14.51
C GLY A 214 1.23 20.92 13.59
N LEU A 215 0.16 20.13 13.67
CA LEU A 215 -0.05 18.98 12.79
C LEU A 215 -0.79 19.44 11.55
N SER A 216 -0.14 19.30 10.39
CA SER A 216 -0.74 19.57 9.09
C SER A 216 -1.06 18.28 8.35
N VAL A 217 -2.12 18.32 7.55
CA VAL A 217 -2.55 17.23 6.67
C VAL A 217 -2.74 17.77 5.27
N PHE A 218 -2.02 17.19 4.32
CA PHE A 218 -2.34 17.25 2.90
C PHE A 218 -3.33 16.13 2.58
N TYR A 219 -4.46 16.47 1.96
CA TYR A 219 -5.43 15.51 1.43
C TYR A 219 -5.92 15.96 0.06
N ARG A 220 -5.67 15.14 -0.97
CA ARG A 220 -6.15 15.34 -2.34
C ARG A 220 -5.90 16.74 -2.93
N GLY A 221 -4.71 17.30 -2.70
CA GLY A 221 -4.31 18.60 -3.25
C GLY A 221 -4.55 19.78 -2.32
N GLU A 222 -5.24 19.59 -1.19
CA GLU A 222 -5.46 20.63 -0.18
C GLU A 222 -4.66 20.34 1.09
N THR A 223 -4.04 21.37 1.66
CA THR A 223 -3.34 21.29 2.96
C THR A 223 -4.12 22.05 4.01
N LYS A 224 -4.31 21.43 5.18
CA LYS A 224 -5.00 22.02 6.34
C LYS A 224 -4.21 21.77 7.62
N LEU A 225 -4.10 22.79 8.45
CA LEU A 225 -3.68 22.64 9.85
C LEU A 225 -4.84 21.98 10.62
N VAL A 226 -4.59 20.83 11.23
CA VAL A 226 -5.62 20.08 11.99
C VAL A 226 -5.42 20.16 13.49
N GLU A 227 -4.21 20.50 13.97
CA GLU A 227 -3.93 20.79 15.37
C GLU A 227 -2.89 21.91 15.46
N ASP A 228 -3.12 22.90 16.31
CA ASP A 228 -2.19 24.02 16.55
C ASP A 228 -0.96 23.65 17.38
N PHE A 229 -0.97 22.44 17.98
CA PHE A 229 0.09 21.96 18.85
C PHE A 229 0.43 20.51 18.56
N SER A 230 1.65 20.12 18.95
CA SER A 230 2.13 18.76 18.74
C SER A 230 1.19 17.71 19.37
N PRO A 231 0.68 16.74 18.59
CA PRO A 231 -0.06 15.63 19.13
C PRO A 231 0.88 14.72 19.93
N ARG A 232 0.32 13.95 20.86
CA ARG A 232 1.08 12.94 21.62
C ARG A 232 1.62 11.83 20.72
N ALA A 233 0.85 11.48 19.70
CA ALA A 233 1.20 10.52 18.67
C ALA A 233 0.28 10.72 17.47
N TYR A 234 0.76 10.40 16.26
CA TYR A 234 -0.06 10.24 15.08
C TYR A 234 0.52 9.19 14.13
N GLU A 235 -0.35 8.54 13.37
CA GLU A 235 -0.01 7.61 12.31
C GLU A 235 -0.89 7.88 11.08
N VAL A 236 -0.41 7.52 9.89
CA VAL A 236 -1.10 7.73 8.60
C VAL A 236 -1.26 6.39 7.88
N GLY A 237 -2.40 6.20 7.23
CA GLY A 237 -2.72 5.09 6.33
C GLY A 237 -3.40 5.61 5.06
N ASN A 238 -4.15 4.74 4.38
CA ASN A 238 -4.78 5.05 3.09
C ASN A 238 -6.10 5.81 3.28
N ASP A 239 -6.15 7.06 2.79
CA ASP A 239 -7.25 8.00 3.03
C ASP A 239 -7.53 8.27 4.53
N LEU A 240 -6.60 7.92 5.42
CA LEU A 240 -6.84 7.90 6.86
C LEU A 240 -5.63 8.30 7.69
N MET A 241 -5.89 8.86 8.86
CA MET A 241 -4.88 9.22 9.87
C MET A 241 -5.55 9.11 11.24
N ALA A 242 -4.80 8.71 12.27
CA ALA A 242 -5.25 8.84 13.66
C ALA A 242 -4.21 9.54 14.48
N TRP A 243 -4.66 10.32 15.45
CA TRP A 243 -3.79 11.02 16.36
C TRP A 243 -4.43 11.17 17.73
N VAL A 244 -3.57 11.41 18.71
CA VAL A 244 -3.97 11.74 20.07
C VAL A 244 -3.55 13.18 20.32
N THR A 245 -4.51 14.07 20.49
CA THR A 245 -4.26 15.48 20.80
C THR A 245 -3.49 15.62 22.12
N ARG A 246 -2.87 16.79 22.33
CA ARG A 246 -2.15 17.10 23.57
C ARG A 246 -3.04 16.91 24.82
N ASP A 247 -4.31 17.29 24.70
CA ASP A 247 -5.31 17.26 25.78
C ASP A 247 -6.01 15.90 25.94
N GLY A 248 -5.63 14.88 25.16
CA GLY A 248 -6.05 13.50 25.37
C GLY A 248 -7.25 13.04 24.54
N TYR A 249 -7.73 13.83 23.57
CA TYR A 249 -8.71 13.36 22.58
C TYR A 249 -8.05 12.47 21.54
N PHE A 250 -8.58 11.26 21.35
CA PHE A 250 -8.25 10.38 20.24
C PHE A 250 -9.17 10.69 19.06
N LYS A 251 -8.57 11.07 17.93
CA LYS A 251 -9.28 11.48 16.71
C LYS A 251 -8.83 10.63 15.52
N ILE A 252 -9.74 10.43 14.57
CA ILE A 252 -9.49 9.76 13.30
C ILE A 252 -9.92 10.69 12.17
N PHE A 253 -9.02 10.95 11.22
CA PHE A 253 -9.34 11.54 9.93
C PHE A 253 -9.63 10.39 8.96
N TYR A 254 -10.75 10.47 8.26
CA TYR A 254 -11.12 9.51 7.23
C TYR A 254 -11.81 10.21 6.08
N LYS A 255 -11.21 10.16 4.88
CA LYS A 255 -11.75 10.72 3.63
C LYS A 255 -12.20 12.18 3.70
N GLY A 256 -11.50 13.02 4.48
CA GLY A 256 -11.80 14.44 4.64
C GLY A 256 -12.55 14.80 5.92
N ASP A 257 -13.16 13.82 6.59
CA ASP A 257 -13.91 14.03 7.83
C ASP A 257 -13.05 13.69 9.06
N ILE A 258 -13.25 14.44 10.15
CA ILE A 258 -12.60 14.19 11.45
C ILE A 258 -13.63 13.62 12.43
N TYR A 259 -13.33 12.43 12.94
CA TYR A 259 -14.10 11.69 13.92
C TYR A 259 -13.41 11.82 15.28
N GLU A 260 -14.09 12.41 16.26
CA GLU A 260 -13.65 12.35 17.66
C GLU A 260 -14.11 11.02 18.28
N ILE A 261 -13.18 10.10 18.51
CA ILE A 261 -13.47 8.76 19.02
C ILE A 261 -13.72 8.80 20.53
N GLY A 262 -12.97 9.64 21.24
CA GLY A 262 -13.22 9.94 22.64
C GLY A 262 -12.06 10.64 23.34
N ASN A 263 -12.32 11.10 24.56
CA ASN A 263 -11.31 11.71 25.42
C ASN A 263 -10.62 10.66 26.28
N TYR A 264 -9.63 9.99 25.69
CA TYR A 264 -8.70 9.08 26.36
C TYR A 264 -7.46 8.86 25.49
N ILE A 265 -6.35 8.51 26.12
CA ILE A 265 -5.14 8.08 25.42
C ILE A 265 -5.23 6.57 25.22
N PRO A 266 -5.38 6.05 23.98
CA PRO A 266 -5.45 4.61 23.76
C PRO A 266 -4.15 3.94 24.23
N ALA A 267 -4.27 2.83 24.96
CA ALA A 267 -3.12 2.03 25.36
C ALA A 267 -2.39 1.40 24.16
N TYR A 268 -3.09 1.31 23.03
CA TYR A 268 -2.60 0.80 21.76
C TYR A 268 -3.39 1.43 20.61
N PHE A 269 -2.69 1.90 19.57
CA PHE A 269 -3.27 2.02 18.24
C PHE A 269 -2.20 1.75 17.19
N LYS A 270 -2.62 1.17 16.06
CA LYS A 270 -1.78 0.92 14.90
C LYS A 270 -2.61 1.18 13.65
N ILE A 271 -1.97 1.80 12.67
CA ILE A 271 -2.53 2.02 11.35
C ILE A 271 -1.71 1.25 10.33
N GLN A 272 -2.37 0.60 9.38
CA GLN A 272 -1.73 0.12 8.17
C GLN A 272 -2.78 0.01 7.07
N ASP A 273 -2.41 0.47 5.87
CA ASP A 273 -3.29 0.51 4.71
C ASP A 273 -4.65 1.12 5.06
N ASN A 274 -5.75 0.39 4.91
CA ASN A 274 -7.12 0.92 5.05
C ASN A 274 -7.72 0.73 6.46
N VAL A 275 -6.94 0.27 7.44
CA VAL A 275 -7.45 -0.11 8.77
C VAL A 275 -6.66 0.53 9.91
N ILE A 276 -7.40 0.97 10.94
CA ILE A 276 -6.83 1.33 12.25
C ILE A 276 -7.27 0.28 13.27
N VAL A 277 -6.33 -0.33 13.98
CA VAL A 277 -6.64 -1.15 15.14
C VAL A 277 -6.29 -0.37 16.39
N TYR A 278 -7.23 -0.19 17.31
CA TYR A 278 -7.02 0.60 18.52
C TYR A 278 -7.71 -0.02 19.73
N ALA A 279 -7.21 0.32 20.92
CA ALA A 279 -7.83 -0.02 22.18
C ALA A 279 -8.68 1.15 22.70
N ASP A 280 -9.88 0.89 23.20
CA ASP A 280 -10.70 1.88 23.88
C ASP A 280 -10.18 2.18 25.32
N ARG A 281 -10.91 3.00 26.07
CA ARG A 281 -10.55 3.40 27.44
C ARG A 281 -10.48 2.24 28.45
N VAL A 282 -11.15 1.11 28.19
CA VAL A 282 -11.15 -0.07 29.08
C VAL A 282 -10.25 -1.19 28.54
N GLY A 283 -9.60 -1.00 27.40
CA GLY A 283 -8.69 -1.96 26.78
C GLY A 283 -9.38 -2.95 25.84
N TYR A 284 -10.59 -2.66 25.38
CA TYR A 284 -11.24 -3.45 24.32
C TYR A 284 -10.70 -3.01 22.97
N THR A 285 -10.39 -3.98 22.12
CA THR A 285 -9.78 -3.75 20.81
C THR A 285 -10.85 -3.63 19.74
N TYR A 286 -10.72 -2.59 18.91
CA TYR A 286 -11.58 -2.29 17.77
C TYR A 286 -10.76 -2.17 16.48
N ALA A 287 -11.38 -2.48 15.35
CA ALA A 287 -10.91 -2.08 14.03
C ALA A 287 -11.78 -0.93 13.51
N PHE A 288 -11.19 0.21 13.17
CA PHE A 288 -11.84 1.23 12.37
C PHE A 288 -11.63 0.90 10.89
N TRP A 289 -12.72 0.72 10.16
CA TRP A 289 -12.72 0.46 8.73
C TRP A 289 -13.93 1.15 8.11
N GLN A 290 -13.72 1.83 6.97
CA GLN A 290 -14.78 2.53 6.23
C GLN A 290 -15.67 3.47 7.07
N GLY A 291 -15.09 4.24 8.00
CA GLY A 291 -15.86 5.21 8.81
C GLY A 291 -16.55 4.61 10.03
N GLN A 292 -16.39 3.31 10.29
CA GLN A 292 -17.05 2.60 11.40
C GLN A 292 -16.05 1.84 12.26
N SER A 293 -16.33 1.75 13.57
CA SER A 293 -15.54 0.95 14.51
C SER A 293 -16.22 -0.40 14.79
N TYR A 294 -15.49 -1.48 14.55
CA TYR A 294 -15.93 -2.86 14.73
C TYR A 294 -15.23 -3.47 15.95
N PRO A 295 -15.96 -4.04 16.92
CA PRO A 295 -15.34 -4.70 18.06
C PRO A 295 -14.60 -5.98 17.61
N LEU A 296 -13.34 -6.12 18.02
CA LEU A 296 -12.54 -7.32 17.77
C LEU A 296 -12.46 -8.19 19.01
N GLU A 297 -11.95 -7.65 20.12
CA GLU A 297 -11.69 -8.40 21.35
C GLU A 297 -11.95 -7.55 22.59
N ASN A 298 -12.20 -8.20 23.72
CA ASN A 298 -12.30 -7.53 25.03
C ASN A 298 -10.94 -7.41 25.75
N PHE A 299 -9.84 -7.49 25.00
CA PHE A 299 -8.45 -7.31 25.43
C PHE A 299 -7.62 -6.84 24.25
N ILE A 300 -6.36 -6.46 24.49
CA ILE A 300 -5.38 -6.12 23.45
C ILE A 300 -4.60 -7.37 23.04
N PRO A 301 -4.76 -7.90 21.80
CA PRO A 301 -3.97 -9.02 21.32
C PRO A 301 -2.47 -8.73 21.36
N THR A 302 -1.66 -9.75 21.65
CA THR A 302 -0.20 -9.59 21.76
C THR A 302 0.49 -9.38 20.41
N SER A 303 -0.15 -9.82 19.32
CA SER A 303 0.35 -9.66 17.96
C SER A 303 -0.83 -9.41 17.03
N ILE A 304 -0.71 -8.34 16.23
CA ILE A 304 -1.70 -7.90 15.24
C ILE A 304 -0.94 -7.60 13.94
N VAL A 305 -1.31 -8.32 12.89
CA VAL A 305 -0.85 -8.06 11.52
C VAL A 305 -2.01 -7.44 10.75
N ILE A 306 -1.76 -6.33 10.09
CA ILE A 306 -2.75 -5.59 9.29
C ILE A 306 -2.20 -5.54 7.87
N SER A 307 -3.03 -5.72 6.86
CA SER A 307 -2.71 -5.36 5.49
C SER A 307 -4.01 -5.15 4.71
N GLN A 308 -4.01 -4.15 3.85
CA GLN A 308 -5.17 -3.69 3.10
C GLN A 308 -6.42 -3.51 3.96
N ASN A 309 -7.39 -4.42 3.84
CA ASN A 309 -8.67 -4.40 4.52
C ASN A 309 -8.77 -5.49 5.59
N THR A 310 -7.65 -6.16 5.89
CA THR A 310 -7.61 -7.38 6.68
C THR A 310 -6.71 -7.23 7.90
N VAL A 311 -7.19 -7.73 9.04
CA VAL A 311 -6.46 -7.80 10.31
C VAL A 311 -6.42 -9.25 10.73
N MET A 312 -5.22 -9.77 10.97
CA MET A 312 -4.96 -11.11 11.46
C MET A 312 -4.33 -11.05 12.86
N TYR A 313 -4.89 -11.78 13.81
CA TYR A 313 -4.37 -11.85 15.18
C TYR A 313 -4.72 -13.17 15.86
N TYR A 314 -4.02 -13.49 16.95
CA TYR A 314 -4.33 -14.64 17.80
C TYR A 314 -4.97 -14.19 19.10
N ASP A 315 -6.00 -14.91 19.55
CA ASP A 315 -6.62 -14.64 20.84
C ASP A 315 -5.84 -15.26 22.02
N LYS A 316 -6.38 -15.12 23.24
CA LYS A 316 -5.78 -15.69 24.47
C LYS A 316 -5.69 -17.22 24.44
N SER A 317 -6.57 -17.89 23.71
CA SER A 317 -6.58 -19.34 23.51
C SER A 317 -5.74 -19.77 22.32
N LYS A 318 -4.97 -18.84 21.71
CA LYS A 318 -4.14 -19.08 20.53
C LYS A 318 -4.95 -19.50 19.30
N VAL A 319 -6.22 -19.10 19.22
CA VAL A 319 -7.05 -19.29 18.02
C VAL A 319 -6.81 -18.11 17.07
N LEU A 320 -6.62 -18.42 15.79
CA LEU A 320 -6.45 -17.43 14.74
C LEU A 320 -7.79 -16.75 14.45
N ASN A 321 -7.83 -15.42 14.54
CA ASN A 321 -8.95 -14.58 14.20
C ASN A 321 -8.56 -13.65 13.05
N ILE A 322 -9.52 -13.45 12.14
CA ILE A 322 -9.35 -12.61 10.95
C ILE A 322 -10.52 -11.64 10.91
N PHE A 323 -10.25 -10.34 10.91
CA PHE A 323 -11.23 -9.33 10.52
C PHE A 323 -10.95 -8.93 9.09
N SER A 324 -11.96 -8.97 8.22
CA SER A 324 -11.81 -8.62 6.81
C SER A 324 -13.12 -8.04 6.30
N TYR A 325 -13.06 -6.89 5.60
CA TYR A 325 -14.23 -6.23 5.01
C TYR A 325 -15.41 -6.00 5.99
N GLY A 326 -15.12 -5.66 7.25
CA GLY A 326 -16.15 -5.38 8.26
C GLY A 326 -16.67 -6.61 9.01
N GLU A 327 -16.21 -7.82 8.65
CA GLU A 327 -16.63 -9.07 9.29
C GLU A 327 -15.47 -9.72 10.06
N LYS A 328 -15.79 -10.28 11.23
CA LYS A 328 -14.84 -11.07 12.03
C LYS A 328 -15.10 -12.57 11.80
N HIS A 329 -14.02 -13.30 11.52
CA HIS A 329 -14.01 -14.74 11.33
C HIS A 329 -13.03 -15.40 12.29
N THR A 330 -13.49 -16.41 13.03
CA THR A 330 -12.64 -17.24 13.88
C THR A 330 -12.30 -18.52 13.12
N MET A 331 -11.02 -18.81 12.95
CA MET A 331 -10.57 -20.01 12.27
C MET A 331 -10.77 -21.25 13.16
N PRO A 332 -10.95 -22.44 12.56
CA PRO A 332 -11.01 -23.68 13.32
C PRO A 332 -9.79 -23.87 14.23
N ILE A 333 -9.98 -24.53 15.37
CA ILE A 333 -8.89 -24.88 16.29
C ILE A 333 -8.06 -26.00 15.64
N GLU A 334 -7.05 -25.60 14.87
CA GLU A 334 -6.10 -26.45 14.18
C GLU A 334 -4.67 -25.95 14.43
N THR A 335 -3.69 -26.84 14.28
CA THR A 335 -2.27 -26.45 14.36
C THR A 335 -1.83 -25.82 13.03
N TYR A 336 -1.69 -24.50 13.02
CA TYR A 336 -1.03 -23.76 11.96
C TYR A 336 0.45 -23.59 12.29
N PHE A 337 1.34 -24.12 11.46
CA PHE A 337 2.80 -24.02 11.63
C PHE A 337 3.31 -22.64 11.28
N ALA A 338 2.69 -22.00 10.28
CA ALA A 338 2.97 -20.63 9.88
C ALA A 338 1.69 -19.97 9.35
N THR A 339 1.63 -18.65 9.50
CA THR A 339 0.57 -17.82 8.90
C THR A 339 1.20 -16.60 8.27
N ARG A 340 0.74 -16.22 7.08
CA ARG A 340 1.19 -15.03 6.37
C ARG A 340 -0.02 -14.27 5.85
N LEU A 341 -0.01 -12.94 6.01
CA LEU A 341 -1.02 -12.07 5.43
C LEU A 341 -0.39 -11.38 4.20
N ASP A 342 -0.85 -11.79 3.01
CA ASP A 342 -0.47 -11.19 1.73
C ASP A 342 -1.65 -10.34 1.25
N TYR A 343 -1.58 -9.02 1.49
CA TYR A 343 -2.69 -8.10 1.23
C TYR A 343 -3.97 -8.54 1.98
N ASP A 344 -5.03 -8.92 1.26
CA ASP A 344 -6.27 -9.41 1.85
C ASP A 344 -6.36 -10.95 1.94
N VAL A 345 -5.27 -11.66 1.64
CA VAL A 345 -5.21 -13.14 1.70
C VAL A 345 -4.41 -13.60 2.91
N VAL A 346 -5.05 -14.41 3.77
CA VAL A 346 -4.35 -15.10 4.85
C VAL A 346 -3.98 -16.51 4.41
N MET A 347 -2.70 -16.76 4.22
CA MET A 347 -2.13 -18.08 4.02
C MET A 347 -1.89 -18.76 5.37
N MET A 348 -2.35 -20.01 5.51
CA MET A 348 -2.21 -20.85 6.69
C MET A 348 -1.51 -22.15 6.32
N GLU A 349 -0.30 -22.36 6.83
CA GLU A 349 0.46 -23.60 6.65
C GLU A 349 0.11 -24.62 7.72
N GLN A 350 -0.23 -25.83 7.31
CA GLN A 350 -0.48 -27.00 8.13
C GLN A 350 0.64 -28.04 7.97
N GLN A 351 0.59 -29.10 8.77
CA GLN A 351 1.58 -30.17 8.76
C GLN A 351 1.80 -30.73 7.34
N GLY A 352 3.07 -30.90 6.98
CA GLY A 352 3.47 -31.45 5.69
C GLY A 352 3.17 -30.51 4.53
N LYS A 353 3.48 -29.21 4.68
CA LYS A 353 3.29 -28.14 3.67
C LYS A 353 1.94 -28.24 2.94
N ARG A 354 0.89 -28.47 3.71
CA ARG A 354 -0.50 -28.33 3.24
C ARG A 354 -0.94 -26.93 3.57
N TYR A 355 -1.58 -26.24 2.64
CA TYR A 355 -1.95 -24.85 2.83
C TYR A 355 -3.47 -24.69 2.78
N LYS A 356 -3.97 -23.74 3.57
CA LYS A 356 -5.31 -23.18 3.43
C LYS A 356 -5.17 -21.68 3.21
N PHE A 357 -6.07 -21.11 2.43
CA PHE A 357 -6.14 -19.68 2.18
C PHE A 357 -7.48 -19.15 2.67
N PHE A 358 -7.47 -18.11 3.49
CA PHE A 358 -8.67 -17.33 3.76
C PHE A 358 -8.68 -16.12 2.81
N SER A 359 -9.76 -15.98 2.06
CA SER A 359 -9.99 -14.88 1.11
C SER A 359 -11.51 -14.67 0.96
N HIS A 360 -11.96 -13.42 0.90
CA HIS A 360 -13.39 -13.05 0.77
C HIS A 360 -14.33 -13.81 1.75
N GLY A 361 -13.95 -13.91 3.02
CA GLY A 361 -14.79 -14.56 4.04
C GLY A 361 -14.84 -16.09 3.96
N LYS A 362 -14.08 -16.73 3.06
CA LYS A 362 -14.09 -18.19 2.84
C LYS A 362 -12.69 -18.78 2.97
N VAL A 363 -12.64 -20.06 3.33
CA VAL A 363 -11.40 -20.84 3.43
C VAL A 363 -11.31 -21.81 2.26
N TYR A 364 -10.19 -21.77 1.54
CA TYR A 364 -9.89 -22.61 0.38
C TYR A 364 -8.71 -23.54 0.71
N PRO A 365 -8.85 -24.86 0.55
CA PRO A 365 -7.71 -25.76 0.63
C PRO A 365 -6.84 -25.63 -0.62
N ALA A 366 -5.52 -25.62 -0.44
CA ALA A 366 -4.58 -25.86 -1.52
C ALA A 366 -4.55 -27.37 -1.85
N PRO A 367 -4.47 -27.74 -3.13
CA PRO A 367 -4.40 -29.14 -3.55
C PRO A 367 -3.12 -29.87 -3.12
#